data_AF-A0A1B6DGT5-F1
#
_entry.id   AF-A0A1B6DGT5-F1
#
_cell.length_a   1.000
_cell.length_b   1.000
_cell.length_c   1.000
_cell.angle_alpha   90.00
_cell.angle_beta   90.00
_cell.angle_gamma   90.00
#
_symmetry.space_group_name_H-M   'P 1'
#
loop_
_entity.id
_entity.type
_entity.pdbx_description
1 polymer ?
#
loop_
_entity_poly.entity_id
_entity_poly.type
_entity_poly.pdbx_seq_one_letter_code
_entity_poly.pdbx_strand_id
1 'polypeptide(L)'
;CLSYFKYIMSQAYRFVESVISILLIQYIYLSEELTDQCSYFNNNSNIVVVSALLPIRDDPNCTQIQLRGLQQMASLAKAVNEINSDLSSQEGLKLSLQIHDTCSTSAGSVKAALRALVENGQTCQHPPLFLGFIGLEDSLSLQSVRAITSMFNATHILPYTLEKSKLISEYDQNVIHITQQNYKEQSKAVLALVHQLHWKVLSLIFEDTLEPLVKEVIGGIQQNPSLCISGSVVRLSSEEIYDNILSDREGNSDGTIILLDNPETALKLFQKQMKNPANISTIISIKSIGLKAWQVPNSFQNIFLLQQASISIDNLLDSVDDELFEQYNLQELNKCIAAHNASICEMYQSSNKKLSNSVDASTSALNYAIRLLGSALRLAHQSQCHKDGADAAVGLCEQLRKINVTQWQQFLKKSFSVLTRNIDFNTSRIHIEDFPTYYDLYTINPITNKLEKIGKIKKGTVINTSGFIFNNNQEMRNCPSNSIEPQVPTKSVVKEEIPHDTLLDNFIQYKEYGSYQFIGLLCGVGAGMLLFLIVITIGVYNVFRVKSNKSGKSSSVNSSPSIRRRSRGSVMSNRSV
;
A
#
# COMPACT_ATOMS: atom_id res chain seq x y z
N CYS A 1 -35.74 -20.68 -5.08
CA CYS A 1 -34.75 -21.35 -4.21
C CYS A 1 -33.32 -20.83 -4.39
N LEU A 2 -32.73 -20.86 -5.59
CA LEU A 2 -31.31 -20.50 -5.79
C LEU A 2 -30.95 -19.06 -5.34
N SER A 3 -31.80 -18.05 -5.62
CA SER A 3 -31.58 -16.67 -5.12
C SER A 3 -31.69 -16.57 -3.59
N TYR A 4 -32.57 -17.35 -2.99
CA TYR A 4 -32.75 -17.35 -1.53
C TYR A 4 -31.55 -18.02 -0.83
N PHE A 5 -31.00 -19.08 -1.44
CA PHE A 5 -29.76 -19.70 -0.99
C PHE A 5 -28.56 -18.76 -1.12
N LYS A 6 -28.41 -18.05 -2.25
CA LYS A 6 -27.37 -17.01 -2.40
C LYS A 6 -27.48 -15.92 -1.33
N TYR A 7 -28.70 -15.51 -0.99
CA TYR A 7 -28.94 -14.55 0.08
C TYR A 7 -28.53 -15.10 1.46
N ILE A 8 -28.93 -16.32 1.81
CA ILE A 8 -28.56 -16.96 3.08
C ILE A 8 -27.04 -17.16 3.18
N MET A 9 -26.38 -17.63 2.12
CA MET A 9 -24.92 -17.81 2.11
C MET A 9 -24.20 -16.46 2.22
N SER A 10 -24.71 -15.40 1.58
CA SER A 10 -24.16 -14.06 1.76
C SER A 10 -24.30 -13.55 3.19
N GLN A 11 -25.40 -13.86 3.88
CA GLN A 11 -25.59 -13.45 5.28
C GLN A 11 -24.78 -14.30 6.26
N ALA A 12 -24.67 -15.61 6.02
CA ALA A 12 -23.81 -16.51 6.79
C ALA A 12 -22.34 -16.11 6.66
N TYR A 13 -21.89 -15.75 5.45
CA TYR A 13 -20.55 -15.24 5.20
C TYR A 13 -20.28 -13.93 5.96
N ARG A 14 -21.20 -12.95 5.90
CA ARG A 14 -21.11 -11.71 6.70
C ARG A 14 -21.09 -11.97 8.21
N PHE A 15 -21.84 -12.96 8.68
CA PHE A 15 -21.85 -13.36 10.08
C PHE A 15 -20.52 -13.98 10.50
N VAL A 16 -19.95 -14.88 9.69
CA VAL A 16 -18.63 -15.47 9.92
C VAL A 16 -17.54 -14.39 9.88
N GLU A 17 -17.57 -13.46 8.93
CA GLU A 17 -16.66 -12.30 8.90
C GLU A 17 -16.77 -11.47 10.19
N SER A 18 -17.99 -11.27 10.69
CA SER A 18 -18.23 -10.55 11.95
C SER A 18 -17.68 -11.31 13.16
N VAL A 19 -17.88 -12.62 13.25
CA VAL A 19 -17.38 -13.47 14.34
C VAL A 19 -15.85 -13.58 14.31
N ILE A 20 -15.25 -13.74 13.13
CA ILE A 20 -13.78 -13.74 12.96
C ILE A 20 -13.21 -12.38 13.36
N SER A 21 -13.86 -11.28 12.97
CA SER A 21 -13.46 -9.93 13.38
C SER A 21 -13.50 -9.78 14.90
N ILE A 22 -14.55 -10.27 15.57
CA ILE A 22 -14.66 -10.24 17.04
C ILE A 22 -13.57 -11.09 17.70
N LEU A 23 -13.31 -12.31 17.21
CA LEU A 23 -12.27 -13.19 17.75
C LEU A 23 -10.85 -12.63 17.52
N LEU A 24 -10.61 -11.97 16.38
CA LEU A 24 -9.35 -11.28 16.09
C LEU A 24 -9.16 -10.05 16.98
N ILE A 25 -10.20 -9.23 17.17
CA ILE A 25 -10.18 -8.11 18.11
C ILE A 25 -9.84 -8.62 19.52
N GLN A 26 -10.41 -9.75 19.93
CA GLN A 26 -10.19 -10.35 21.24
C GLN A 26 -8.80 -10.99 21.39
N TYR A 27 -8.21 -11.52 20.32
CA TYR A 27 -6.82 -11.99 20.29
C TYR A 27 -5.84 -10.81 20.39
N ILE A 28 -6.10 -9.72 19.67
CA ILE A 28 -5.30 -8.49 19.72
C ILE A 28 -5.36 -7.88 21.13
N TYR A 29 -6.51 -7.93 21.81
CA TYR A 29 -6.71 -7.45 23.18
C TYR A 29 -5.76 -8.06 24.23
N LEU A 30 -5.15 -9.21 23.95
CA LEU A 30 -4.22 -9.88 24.87
C LEU A 30 -2.76 -9.45 24.73
N SER A 31 -2.42 -8.53 23.82
CA SER A 31 -1.05 -8.02 23.70
C SER A 31 -0.74 -6.91 24.72
N GLU A 32 0.44 -6.96 25.34
CA GLU A 32 0.93 -5.95 26.32
C GLU A 32 1.10 -4.54 25.71
N GLU A 33 1.19 -4.41 24.39
CA GLU A 33 1.40 -3.12 23.70
C GLU A 33 0.21 -2.14 23.84
N LEU A 34 -1.01 -2.65 24.07
CA LEU A 34 -2.23 -1.82 24.15
C LEU A 34 -2.33 -0.99 25.44
N THR A 35 -1.73 -1.45 26.54
CA THR A 35 -1.83 -0.76 27.83
C THR A 35 -1.02 0.54 27.88
N ASP A 36 0.13 0.58 27.20
CA ASP A 36 0.99 1.76 27.19
C ASP A 36 0.43 2.88 26.31
N GLN A 37 -0.21 2.54 25.19
CA GLN A 37 -0.84 3.52 24.29
C GLN A 37 -2.01 4.27 24.96
N CYS A 38 -2.88 3.57 25.69
CA CYS A 38 -3.98 4.24 26.40
C CYS A 38 -3.50 5.19 27.50
N SER A 39 -2.39 4.85 28.19
CA SER A 39 -1.75 5.75 29.16
C SER A 39 -1.28 7.04 28.49
N TYR A 40 -0.66 6.94 27.30
CA TYR A 40 -0.21 8.09 26.53
C TYR A 40 -1.37 9.01 26.08
N PHE A 41 -2.49 8.45 25.61
CA PHE A 41 -3.65 9.25 25.20
C PHE A 41 -4.38 9.91 26.37
N ASN A 42 -4.50 9.21 27.51
CA ASN A 42 -5.10 9.78 28.71
C ASN A 42 -4.33 11.02 29.22
N ASN A 43 -3.01 11.04 29.01
CA ASN A 43 -2.16 12.18 29.39
C ASN A 43 -2.15 13.31 28.34
N ASN A 44 -2.65 13.07 27.11
CA ASN A 44 -2.58 14.00 25.98
C ASN A 44 -3.93 14.16 25.27
N SER A 45 -4.80 15.00 25.81
CA SER A 45 -6.19 15.20 25.37
C SER A 45 -6.37 15.90 24.00
N ASN A 46 -5.29 16.44 23.41
CA ASN A 46 -5.30 17.21 22.16
C ASN A 46 -4.72 16.43 20.96
N ILE A 47 -4.60 15.11 21.09
CA ILE A 47 -4.09 14.24 20.03
C ILE A 47 -5.21 13.78 19.11
N VAL A 48 -4.94 13.91 17.82
CA VAL A 48 -5.77 13.42 16.72
C VAL A 48 -4.96 12.36 15.97
N VAL A 49 -5.53 11.21 15.65
CA VAL A 49 -4.79 10.08 15.09
C VAL A 49 -5.22 9.79 13.65
N VAL A 50 -4.24 9.51 12.80
CA VAL A 50 -4.42 8.92 11.48
C VAL A 50 -3.56 7.65 11.38
N SER A 51 -4.12 6.59 10.77
CA SER A 51 -3.39 5.35 10.54
C SER A 51 -3.03 5.20 9.06
N ALA A 52 -1.77 4.93 8.76
CA ALA A 52 -1.30 4.60 7.43
C ALA A 52 -1.07 3.09 7.31
N LEU A 53 -1.57 2.50 6.23
CA LEU A 53 -1.37 1.10 5.87
C LEU A 53 -0.33 1.06 4.74
N LEU A 54 0.91 0.66 5.05
CA LEU A 54 2.03 0.72 4.11
C LEU A 54 2.70 -0.65 3.91
N PRO A 55 3.16 -0.96 2.68
CA PRO A 55 4.00 -2.13 2.41
C PRO A 55 5.46 -1.84 2.85
N ILE A 56 5.75 -1.86 4.16
CA ILE A 56 7.12 -1.64 4.65
C ILE A 56 7.99 -2.85 4.33
N ARG A 57 7.43 -4.05 4.46
CA ARG A 57 8.11 -5.30 4.14
C ARG A 57 7.46 -6.10 2.99
N ASP A 58 8.28 -6.82 2.20
CA ASP A 58 7.89 -7.94 1.33
C ASP A 58 8.32 -9.29 1.93
N ASP A 59 7.72 -10.35 1.37
CA ASP A 59 7.94 -11.79 1.61
C ASP A 59 6.87 -12.50 2.48
N PRO A 60 6.72 -13.83 2.36
CA PRO A 60 5.71 -14.59 3.11
C PRO A 60 5.84 -14.48 4.64
N ASN A 61 7.03 -14.12 5.13
CA ASN A 61 7.34 -14.02 6.55
C ASN A 61 7.33 -12.57 7.05
N CYS A 62 7.07 -11.59 6.20
CA CYS A 62 7.14 -10.16 6.50
C CYS A 62 8.49 -9.72 7.09
N THR A 63 9.60 -10.09 6.45
CA THR A 63 10.95 -9.82 6.96
C THR A 63 11.74 -8.87 6.09
N GLN A 64 11.52 -8.86 4.78
CA GLN A 64 12.36 -8.07 3.87
C GLN A 64 11.86 -6.64 3.75
N ILE A 65 12.66 -5.66 4.15
CA ILE A 65 12.32 -4.24 4.07
C ILE A 65 12.38 -3.76 2.61
N GLN A 66 11.39 -2.96 2.22
CA GLN A 66 11.28 -2.30 0.92
C GLN A 66 11.63 -0.82 1.00
N LEU A 67 12.46 -0.35 0.08
CA LEU A 67 12.78 1.08 -0.04
C LEU A 67 11.53 1.93 -0.27
N ARG A 68 10.58 1.45 -1.08
CA ARG A 68 9.30 2.14 -1.32
C ARG A 68 8.56 2.40 -0.01
N GLY A 69 8.39 1.38 0.84
CA GLY A 69 7.73 1.52 2.12
C GLY A 69 8.43 2.54 3.04
N LEU A 70 9.77 2.54 3.07
CA LEU A 70 10.54 3.54 3.82
C LEU A 70 10.35 4.96 3.30
N GLN A 71 10.35 5.16 1.98
CA GLN A 71 10.11 6.48 1.37
C GLN A 71 8.69 6.97 1.64
N GLN A 72 7.70 6.08 1.59
CA GLN A 72 6.30 6.39 1.91
C GLN A 72 6.16 6.81 3.38
N MET A 73 6.77 6.05 4.28
CA MET A 73 6.81 6.32 5.72
C MET A 73 7.44 7.69 6.01
N ALA A 74 8.61 7.96 5.45
CA ALA A 74 9.31 9.23 5.60
C ALA A 74 8.48 10.41 5.06
N SER A 75 7.79 10.22 3.93
CA SER A 75 6.95 11.26 3.31
C SER A 75 5.78 11.65 4.22
N LEU A 76 5.13 10.65 4.82
CA LEU A 76 4.03 10.87 5.75
C LEU A 76 4.52 11.52 7.05
N ALA A 77 5.62 11.01 7.61
CA ALA A 77 6.22 11.56 8.84
C ALA A 77 6.60 13.03 8.67
N LYS A 78 7.26 13.36 7.54
CA LYS A 78 7.61 14.74 7.19
C LYS A 78 6.37 15.63 7.10
N ALA A 79 5.34 15.19 6.38
CA ALA A 79 4.11 15.96 6.22
C ALA A 79 3.40 16.20 7.58
N VAL A 80 3.41 15.20 8.47
CA VAL A 80 2.84 15.35 9.82
C VAL A 80 3.65 16.33 10.67
N ASN A 81 4.98 16.32 10.60
CA ASN A 81 5.82 17.28 11.32
C ASN A 81 5.56 18.71 10.87
N GLU A 82 5.47 18.94 9.54
CA GLU A 82 5.14 20.25 8.97
C GLU A 82 3.75 20.71 9.44
N ILE A 83 2.73 19.85 9.36
CA ILE A 83 1.37 20.17 9.81
C ILE A 83 1.33 20.44 11.32
N ASN A 84 2.06 19.69 12.13
CA ASN A 84 2.09 19.88 13.58
C ASN A 84 2.76 21.21 13.97
N SER A 85 3.75 21.66 13.20
CA SER A 85 4.35 22.99 13.43
C SER A 85 3.30 24.10 13.29
N ASP A 86 2.39 23.96 12.32
CA ASP A 86 1.27 24.90 12.16
C ASP A 86 0.19 24.68 13.23
N LEU A 87 -0.29 23.44 13.39
CA LEU A 87 -1.43 23.10 14.26
C LEU A 87 -1.19 23.40 15.74
N SER A 88 0.04 23.16 16.22
CA SER A 88 0.40 23.40 17.61
C SER A 88 0.40 24.89 17.94
N SER A 89 0.81 25.73 16.99
CA SER A 89 0.92 27.18 17.18
C SER A 89 -0.43 27.91 17.13
N GLN A 90 -1.38 27.40 16.32
CA GLN A 90 -2.64 28.08 16.04
C GLN A 90 -3.84 27.46 16.76
N GLU A 91 -3.90 26.13 16.82
CA GLU A 91 -5.05 25.41 17.36
C GLU A 91 -4.72 24.59 18.61
N GLY A 92 -3.45 24.47 19.01
CA GLY A 92 -3.05 23.63 20.14
C GLY A 92 -3.33 22.14 19.93
N LEU A 93 -3.42 21.70 18.67
CA LEU A 93 -3.68 20.32 18.26
C LEU A 93 -2.39 19.62 17.85
N LYS A 94 -2.36 18.29 18.02
CA LYS A 94 -1.28 17.43 17.54
C LYS A 94 -1.84 16.27 16.72
N LEU A 95 -1.46 16.21 15.44
CA LEU A 95 -1.69 15.07 14.58
C LEU A 95 -0.63 13.98 14.87
N SER A 96 -1.08 12.79 15.21
CA SER A 96 -0.27 11.60 15.43
C SER A 96 -0.46 10.63 14.26
N LEU A 97 0.65 10.19 13.69
CA LEU A 97 0.67 9.18 12.64
C LEU A 97 0.96 7.82 13.25
N GLN A 98 0.08 6.86 13.01
CA GLN A 98 0.34 5.44 13.27
C GLN A 98 0.60 4.75 11.94
N ILE A 99 1.62 3.93 11.86
CA ILE A 99 2.01 3.25 10.63
C ILE A 99 1.95 1.76 10.89
N HIS A 100 1.20 1.07 10.04
CA HIS A 100 1.01 -0.38 10.15
C HIS A 100 1.54 -1.03 8.88
N ASP A 101 2.50 -1.93 9.09
CA ASP A 101 3.08 -2.74 8.02
C ASP A 101 2.06 -3.75 7.52
N THR A 102 1.79 -3.72 6.22
CA THR A 102 0.89 -4.67 5.57
C THR A 102 1.59 -5.91 5.04
N CYS A 103 2.92 -5.94 5.11
CA CYS A 103 3.72 -7.04 4.58
C CYS A 103 3.47 -7.28 3.08
N SER A 104 2.94 -6.28 2.36
CA SER A 104 2.54 -6.38 0.95
C SER A 104 1.55 -7.52 0.64
N THR A 105 0.75 -7.95 1.62
CA THR A 105 -0.25 -9.02 1.44
C THR A 105 -1.64 -8.57 1.85
N SER A 106 -2.67 -9.20 1.26
CA SER A 106 -4.07 -8.96 1.62
C SER A 106 -4.34 -9.32 3.09
N ALA A 107 -3.82 -10.47 3.56
CA ALA A 107 -3.98 -10.89 4.96
C ALA A 107 -3.26 -9.95 5.95
N GLY A 108 -2.04 -9.54 5.63
CA GLY A 108 -1.29 -8.56 6.43
C GLY A 108 -2.00 -7.21 6.47
N SER A 109 -2.57 -6.76 5.36
CA SER A 109 -3.37 -5.54 5.27
C SER A 109 -4.63 -5.56 6.14
N VAL A 110 -5.37 -6.68 6.13
CA VAL A 110 -6.52 -6.88 7.02
C VAL A 110 -6.10 -6.84 8.49
N LYS A 111 -5.03 -7.55 8.84
CA LYS A 111 -4.47 -7.54 10.20
C LYS A 111 -4.06 -6.14 10.64
N ALA A 112 -3.39 -5.38 9.77
CA ALA A 112 -2.98 -4.01 10.01
C ALA A 112 -4.19 -3.08 10.24
N ALA A 113 -5.21 -3.17 9.40
CA ALA A 113 -6.43 -2.37 9.54
C ALA A 113 -7.21 -2.68 10.83
N LEU A 114 -7.36 -3.96 11.18
CA LEU A 114 -7.99 -4.36 12.44
C LEU A 114 -7.20 -3.88 13.65
N ARG A 115 -5.87 -4.03 13.62
CA ARG A 115 -4.99 -3.55 14.69
C ARG A 115 -5.16 -2.04 14.90
N ALA A 116 -5.13 -1.26 13.83
CA ALA A 116 -5.37 0.19 13.89
C ALA A 116 -6.73 0.56 14.48
N LEU A 117 -7.82 -0.17 14.12
CA LEU A 117 -9.14 0.06 14.71
C LEU A 117 -9.18 -0.25 16.20
N VAL A 118 -8.49 -1.31 16.64
CA VAL A 118 -8.46 -1.69 18.06
C VAL A 118 -7.65 -0.68 18.87
N GLU A 119 -6.49 -0.26 18.37
CA GLU A 119 -5.63 0.75 19.02
C GLU A 119 -6.33 2.11 19.17
N ASN A 120 -7.17 2.49 18.21
CA ASN A 120 -7.85 3.78 18.22
C ASN A 120 -9.27 3.74 18.80
N GLY A 121 -9.92 2.57 18.79
CA GLY A 121 -11.38 2.50 18.78
C GLY A 121 -12.06 2.18 20.10
N GLN A 122 -11.50 1.38 21.01
CA GLN A 122 -12.37 0.69 21.99
C GLN A 122 -11.81 0.40 23.38
N THR A 123 -10.55 0.73 23.69
CA THR A 123 -9.93 0.28 24.95
C THR A 123 -9.60 1.41 25.93
N CYS A 124 -9.54 2.65 25.46
CA CYS A 124 -9.18 3.79 26.30
C CYS A 124 -10.42 4.50 26.87
N GLN A 125 -10.32 5.01 28.10
CA GLN A 125 -11.39 5.79 28.74
C GLN A 125 -11.70 7.08 27.97
N HIS A 126 -10.68 7.66 27.31
CA HIS A 126 -10.79 8.77 26.39
C HIS A 126 -10.07 8.44 25.07
N PRO A 127 -10.76 7.81 24.11
CA PRO A 127 -10.14 7.49 22.82
C PRO A 127 -9.74 8.77 22.08
N PRO A 128 -8.63 8.74 21.32
CA PRO A 128 -8.24 9.87 20.48
C PRO A 128 -9.26 10.08 19.35
N LEU A 129 -9.30 11.28 18.77
CA LEU A 129 -10.09 11.50 17.56
C LEU A 129 -9.41 10.80 16.38
N PHE A 130 -9.98 9.69 15.93
CA PHE A 130 -9.49 8.93 14.79
C PHE A 130 -10.03 9.51 13.47
N LEU A 131 -9.14 9.96 12.58
CA LEU A 131 -9.50 10.57 11.30
C LEU A 131 -9.68 9.58 10.15
N GLY A 132 -9.20 8.34 10.33
CA GLY A 132 -9.29 7.28 9.34
C GLY A 132 -7.94 6.76 8.86
N PHE A 133 -7.99 6.12 7.69
CA PHE A 133 -6.89 5.39 7.06
C PHE A 133 -6.30 6.14 5.87
N ILE A 134 -4.99 5.95 5.63
CA ILE A 134 -4.29 6.32 4.38
C ILE A 134 -3.64 5.07 3.77
N GLY A 135 -3.62 4.98 2.43
CA GLY A 135 -3.21 3.77 1.71
C GLY A 135 -4.37 2.78 1.67
N LEU A 136 -4.36 1.64 0.97
CA LEU A 136 -3.28 0.96 0.27
C LEU A 136 -3.27 1.28 -1.23
N GLU A 137 -2.21 0.91 -1.92
CA GLU A 137 -2.05 1.19 -3.36
C GLU A 137 -2.35 -0.02 -4.25
N ASP A 138 -2.40 -1.21 -3.65
CA ASP A 138 -2.66 -2.46 -4.36
C ASP A 138 -4.16 -2.81 -4.34
N SER A 139 -4.68 -3.22 -5.49
CA SER A 139 -6.13 -3.44 -5.62
C SER A 139 -6.65 -4.63 -4.80
N LEU A 140 -5.82 -5.67 -4.63
CA LEU A 140 -6.23 -6.91 -3.96
C LEU A 140 -6.38 -6.70 -2.46
N SER A 141 -5.38 -6.12 -1.81
CA SER A 141 -5.44 -5.83 -0.38
C SER A 141 -6.42 -4.73 -0.06
N LEU A 142 -6.55 -3.72 -0.94
CA LEU A 142 -7.61 -2.72 -0.80
C LEU A 142 -9.00 -3.37 -0.77
N GLN A 143 -9.29 -4.33 -1.65
CA GLN A 143 -10.57 -5.03 -1.67
C GLN A 143 -10.86 -5.72 -0.33
N SER A 144 -9.84 -6.31 0.31
CA SER A 144 -9.97 -6.98 1.61
C SER A 144 -10.14 -6.00 2.77
N VAL A 145 -9.35 -4.91 2.80
CA VAL A 145 -9.45 -3.89 3.86
C VAL A 145 -10.75 -3.09 3.76
N ARG A 146 -11.28 -2.90 2.56
CA ARG A 146 -12.52 -2.16 2.31
C ARG A 146 -13.71 -2.71 3.10
N ALA A 147 -13.86 -4.03 3.18
CA ALA A 147 -14.95 -4.64 3.93
C ALA A 147 -14.94 -4.18 5.40
N ILE A 148 -13.74 -4.04 5.96
CA ILE A 148 -13.50 -3.60 7.33
C ILE A 148 -13.77 -2.09 7.44
N THR A 149 -13.13 -1.27 6.61
CA THR A 149 -13.29 0.20 6.72
C THR A 149 -14.73 0.63 6.47
N SER A 150 -15.46 -0.03 5.57
CA SER A 150 -16.89 0.20 5.33
C SER A 150 -17.75 -0.25 6.52
N MET A 151 -17.48 -1.43 7.09
CA MET A 151 -18.21 -1.93 8.28
C MET A 151 -18.09 -0.99 9.48
N PHE A 152 -16.93 -0.37 9.69
CA PHE A 152 -16.69 0.57 10.78
C PHE A 152 -16.96 2.03 10.39
N ASN A 153 -17.44 2.28 9.17
CA ASN A 153 -17.62 3.62 8.60
C ASN A 153 -16.36 4.51 8.77
N ALA A 154 -15.19 3.90 8.71
CA ALA A 154 -13.92 4.61 8.83
C ALA A 154 -13.60 5.29 7.52
N THR A 155 -13.20 6.57 7.58
CA THR A 155 -12.74 7.29 6.39
C THR A 155 -11.47 6.64 5.87
N HIS A 156 -11.36 6.50 4.55
CA HIS A 156 -10.26 5.81 3.90
C HIS A 156 -9.76 6.63 2.72
N ILE A 157 -8.56 7.19 2.84
CA ILE A 157 -7.95 8.03 1.82
C ILE A 157 -6.95 7.21 1.01
N LEU A 158 -7.23 7.09 -0.29
CA LEU A 158 -6.41 6.35 -1.22
C LEU A 158 -5.57 7.31 -2.06
N PRO A 159 -4.24 7.08 -2.17
CA PRO A 159 -3.38 7.94 -2.96
C PRO A 159 -3.79 7.91 -4.44
N TYR A 160 -4.25 6.78 -4.96
CA TYR A 160 -4.68 6.63 -6.35
C TYR A 160 -6.08 6.00 -6.49
N THR A 161 -6.85 6.45 -7.48
CA THR A 161 -8.03 5.76 -8.00
C THR A 161 -7.55 4.58 -8.83
N LEU A 162 -8.02 3.39 -8.46
CA LEU A 162 -7.76 2.15 -9.21
C LEU A 162 -8.92 1.95 -10.19
N GLU A 163 -8.66 1.51 -11.42
CA GLU A 163 -9.74 1.45 -12.42
C GLU A 163 -10.81 0.40 -12.06
N LYS A 164 -10.39 -0.73 -11.47
CA LYS A 164 -11.31 -1.69 -10.82
C LYS A 164 -12.03 -1.11 -9.60
N SER A 165 -11.56 0.01 -9.06
CA SER A 165 -12.21 0.78 -8.00
C SER A 165 -13.13 1.89 -8.50
N LYS A 166 -13.27 2.16 -9.80
CA LYS A 166 -14.31 3.09 -10.30
C LYS A 166 -15.73 2.59 -9.98
N LEU A 167 -15.93 1.27 -10.00
CA LEU A 167 -17.15 0.63 -9.51
C LEU A 167 -17.29 0.69 -7.98
N ILE A 168 -16.22 1.04 -7.26
CA ILE A 168 -16.15 1.08 -5.80
C ILE A 168 -16.44 2.49 -5.28
N SER A 169 -15.89 3.53 -5.94
CA SER A 169 -16.07 4.94 -5.56
C SER A 169 -17.51 5.45 -5.67
N GLU A 170 -18.33 4.81 -6.50
CA GLU A 170 -19.75 5.18 -6.64
C GLU A 170 -20.61 4.67 -5.47
N TYR A 171 -20.12 3.69 -4.70
CA TYR A 171 -20.87 3.01 -3.64
C TYR A 171 -20.30 3.16 -2.23
N ASP A 172 -19.01 3.48 -2.07
CA ASP A 172 -18.39 3.67 -0.75
C ASP A 172 -18.20 5.15 -0.42
N GLN A 173 -19.13 5.69 0.37
CA GLN A 173 -19.11 7.11 0.76
C GLN A 173 -17.91 7.48 1.64
N ASN A 174 -17.28 6.49 2.28
CA ASN A 174 -16.14 6.63 3.18
C ASN A 174 -14.78 6.61 2.48
N VAL A 175 -14.73 6.35 1.17
CA VAL A 175 -13.47 6.32 0.41
C VAL A 175 -13.25 7.64 -0.32
N ILE A 176 -12.05 8.20 -0.19
CA ILE A 176 -11.62 9.43 -0.88
C ILE A 176 -10.37 9.13 -1.68
N HIS A 177 -10.39 9.43 -2.98
CA HIS A 177 -9.22 9.28 -3.84
C HIS A 177 -8.51 10.62 -4.02
N ILE A 178 -7.18 10.61 -3.92
CA ILE A 178 -6.35 11.83 -4.08
C ILE A 178 -6.09 12.15 -5.56
N THR A 179 -5.69 11.15 -6.35
CA THR A 179 -5.41 11.29 -7.78
C THR A 179 -5.80 10.03 -8.56
N GLN A 180 -5.81 10.08 -9.90
CA GLN A 180 -5.99 8.90 -10.74
C GLN A 180 -4.65 8.43 -11.28
N GLN A 181 -4.46 7.11 -11.43
CA GLN A 181 -3.30 6.62 -12.17
C GLN A 181 -3.35 7.09 -13.62
N ASN A 182 -2.31 7.82 -14.03
CA ASN A 182 -2.22 8.40 -15.37
C ASN A 182 -1.57 7.43 -16.35
N TYR A 183 -2.28 6.33 -16.66
CA TYR A 183 -1.83 5.32 -17.62
C TYR A 183 -1.59 5.89 -19.01
N LYS A 184 -2.32 6.94 -19.40
CA LYS A 184 -2.13 7.66 -20.66
C LYS A 184 -0.79 8.38 -20.72
N GLU A 185 -0.34 8.96 -19.63
CA GLU A 185 0.97 9.59 -19.57
C GLU A 185 2.09 8.55 -19.54
N GLN A 186 1.88 7.43 -18.84
CA GLN A 186 2.82 6.30 -18.87
C GLN A 186 2.94 5.69 -20.27
N SER A 187 1.83 5.49 -20.99
CA SER A 187 1.84 4.97 -22.35
C SER A 187 2.57 5.93 -23.30
N LYS A 188 2.34 7.24 -23.19
CA LYS A 188 3.11 8.26 -23.93
C LYS A 188 4.60 8.19 -23.63
N ALA A 189 5.00 7.96 -22.38
CA ALA A 189 6.42 7.86 -22.05
C ALA A 189 7.08 6.62 -22.67
N VAL A 190 6.39 5.47 -22.64
CA VAL A 190 6.84 4.25 -23.32
C VAL A 190 6.95 4.47 -24.83
N LEU A 191 5.92 5.04 -25.46
CA LEU A 191 5.90 5.28 -26.91
C LEU A 191 6.89 6.36 -27.36
N ALA A 192 7.16 7.35 -26.52
CA ALA A 192 8.21 8.34 -26.78
C ALA A 192 9.58 7.66 -26.90
N LEU A 193 9.87 6.70 -26.02
CA LEU A 193 11.10 5.94 -26.08
C LEU A 193 11.16 5.01 -27.29
N VAL A 194 10.07 4.30 -27.60
CA VAL A 194 9.92 3.50 -28.84
C VAL A 194 10.27 4.35 -30.07
N HIS A 195 9.76 5.59 -30.13
CA HIS A 195 10.04 6.51 -31.23
C HIS A 195 11.52 6.93 -31.27
N GLN A 196 12.15 7.22 -30.13
CA GLN A 196 13.60 7.54 -30.08
C GLN A 196 14.47 6.37 -30.53
N LEU A 197 14.01 5.14 -30.28
CA LEU A 197 14.69 3.92 -30.72
C LEU A 197 14.34 3.52 -32.16
N HIS A 198 13.43 4.25 -32.82
CA HIS A 198 12.96 3.97 -34.18
C HIS A 198 12.43 2.54 -34.39
N TRP A 199 11.90 1.91 -33.35
CA TRP A 199 11.27 0.60 -33.46
C TRP A 199 9.93 0.71 -34.19
N LYS A 200 9.64 -0.27 -35.05
CA LYS A 200 8.38 -0.38 -35.79
C LYS A 200 7.61 -1.64 -35.39
N VAL A 201 8.30 -2.76 -35.24
CA VAL A 201 7.72 -4.05 -34.92
C VAL A 201 8.00 -4.42 -33.46
N LEU A 202 6.96 -4.48 -32.64
CA LEU A 202 7.07 -4.57 -31.18
C LEU A 202 6.49 -5.87 -30.64
N SER A 203 7.06 -6.38 -29.56
CA SER A 203 6.42 -7.41 -28.74
C SER A 203 6.00 -6.83 -27.40
N LEU A 204 4.83 -7.18 -26.89
CA LEU A 204 4.30 -6.62 -25.64
C LEU A 204 4.06 -7.72 -24.59
N ILE A 205 4.59 -7.49 -23.40
CA ILE A 205 4.47 -8.36 -22.23
C ILE A 205 4.03 -7.50 -21.04
N PHE A 206 3.12 -8.00 -20.20
CA PHE A 206 2.61 -7.22 -19.08
C PHE A 206 2.14 -8.08 -17.90
N GLU A 207 2.21 -7.52 -16.69
CA GLU A 207 1.55 -8.08 -15.51
C GLU A 207 0.04 -7.83 -15.50
N ASP A 208 -0.73 -8.79 -14.98
CA ASP A 208 -2.19 -8.75 -14.86
C ASP A 208 -2.78 -7.45 -14.30
N THR A 209 -2.07 -6.79 -13.39
CA THR A 209 -2.49 -5.54 -12.74
C THR A 209 -2.43 -4.34 -13.69
N LEU A 210 -1.67 -4.43 -14.78
CA LEU A 210 -1.39 -3.36 -15.74
C LEU A 210 -2.19 -3.49 -17.05
N GLU A 211 -3.24 -4.31 -17.08
CA GLU A 211 -4.16 -4.39 -18.22
C GLU A 211 -4.67 -3.02 -18.72
N PRO A 212 -5.00 -2.04 -17.84
CA PRO A 212 -5.37 -0.69 -18.27
C PRO A 212 -4.28 0.02 -19.06
N LEU A 213 -3.03 -0.07 -18.60
CA LEU A 213 -1.88 0.54 -19.26
C LEU A 213 -1.63 -0.08 -20.63
N VAL A 214 -1.78 -1.41 -20.74
CA VAL A 214 -1.65 -2.13 -22.01
C VAL A 214 -2.65 -1.62 -23.04
N LYS A 215 -3.90 -1.38 -22.64
CA LYS A 215 -4.92 -0.81 -23.54
C LYS A 215 -4.51 0.56 -24.06
N GLU A 216 -3.96 1.42 -23.18
CA GLU A 216 -3.44 2.74 -23.58
C GLU A 216 -2.22 2.63 -24.52
N VAL A 217 -1.31 1.68 -24.27
CA VAL A 217 -0.14 1.43 -25.15
C VAL A 217 -0.58 0.91 -26.52
N ILE A 218 -1.50 -0.07 -26.57
CA ILE A 218 -2.04 -0.61 -27.81
C ILE A 218 -2.78 0.48 -28.59
N GLY A 219 -3.62 1.28 -27.92
CA GLY A 219 -4.32 2.39 -28.54
C GLY A 219 -3.36 3.42 -29.15
N GLY A 220 -2.26 3.73 -28.45
CA GLY A 220 -1.22 4.62 -28.98
C GLY A 220 -0.43 4.02 -30.16
N ILE A 221 -0.22 2.69 -30.17
CA ILE A 221 0.36 1.98 -31.32
C ILE A 221 -0.60 2.03 -32.52
N GLN A 222 -1.88 1.73 -32.32
CA GLN A 222 -2.90 1.74 -33.39
C GLN A 222 -3.09 3.12 -34.04
N GLN A 223 -2.89 4.20 -33.27
CA GLN A 223 -2.91 5.57 -33.78
C GLN A 223 -1.71 5.92 -34.65
N ASN A 224 -0.64 5.12 -34.62
CA ASN A 224 0.57 5.34 -35.41
C ASN A 224 0.75 4.22 -36.44
N PRO A 225 0.48 4.46 -37.73
CA PRO A 225 0.53 3.42 -38.77
C PRO A 225 1.93 2.86 -39.02
N SER A 226 2.98 3.50 -38.47
CA SER A 226 4.36 3.01 -38.56
C SER A 226 4.72 1.96 -37.50
N LEU A 227 3.85 1.74 -36.51
CA LEU A 227 4.06 0.80 -35.41
C LEU A 227 3.10 -0.40 -35.53
N CYS A 228 3.57 -1.59 -35.19
CA CYS A 228 2.75 -2.80 -35.13
C CYS A 228 3.26 -3.76 -34.05
N ILE A 229 2.36 -4.61 -33.57
CA ILE A 229 2.69 -5.66 -32.61
C ILE A 229 2.95 -6.97 -33.38
N SER A 230 4.11 -7.57 -33.17
CA SER A 230 4.48 -8.90 -33.65
C SER A 230 3.99 -9.96 -32.66
N GLY A 231 3.19 -10.90 -33.18
CA GLY A 231 2.63 -12.01 -32.40
C GLY A 231 1.52 -11.58 -31.44
N SER A 232 1.36 -12.36 -30.36
CA SER A 232 0.37 -12.10 -29.31
C SER A 232 0.93 -11.19 -28.20
N VAL A 233 0.05 -10.37 -27.63
CA VAL A 233 0.32 -9.68 -26.37
C VAL A 233 0.34 -10.74 -25.26
N VAL A 234 1.44 -10.85 -24.51
CA VAL A 234 1.58 -11.88 -23.48
C VAL A 234 1.32 -11.32 -22.10
N ARG A 235 0.51 -12.06 -21.35
CA ARG A 235 0.12 -11.79 -19.99
C ARG A 235 0.98 -12.62 -19.03
N LEU A 236 1.60 -11.97 -18.05
CA LEU A 236 2.40 -12.61 -17.00
C LEU A 236 1.47 -12.98 -15.82
N SER A 237 0.99 -14.22 -15.83
CA SER A 237 0.13 -14.75 -14.75
C SER A 237 0.81 -15.82 -13.88
N SER A 238 1.88 -16.46 -14.35
CA SER A 238 2.58 -17.53 -13.61
C SER A 238 4.08 -17.59 -13.93
N GLU A 239 4.85 -18.31 -13.09
CA GLU A 239 6.29 -18.45 -13.27
C GLU A 239 6.69 -19.26 -14.52
N GLU A 240 5.83 -20.19 -14.95
CA GLU A 240 6.04 -21.04 -16.14
C GLU A 240 6.05 -20.23 -17.45
N ILE A 241 5.36 -19.09 -17.44
CA ILE A 241 5.26 -18.21 -18.61
C ILE A 241 6.60 -17.51 -18.90
N TYR A 242 7.45 -17.28 -17.89
CA TYR A 242 8.75 -16.62 -18.10
C TYR A 242 9.70 -17.45 -18.97
N ASP A 243 9.67 -18.78 -18.86
CA ASP A 243 10.57 -19.66 -19.60
C ASP A 243 10.21 -19.73 -21.09
N ASN A 244 8.91 -19.66 -21.42
CA ASN A 244 8.41 -19.81 -22.79
C ASN A 244 8.41 -18.49 -23.58
N ILE A 245 8.27 -17.33 -22.92
CA ILE A 245 8.18 -16.04 -23.61
C ILE A 245 9.45 -15.71 -24.40
N LEU A 246 10.61 -16.05 -23.84
CA LEU A 246 11.90 -15.58 -24.35
C LEU A 246 12.45 -16.50 -25.45
N SER A 247 12.09 -17.79 -25.45
CA SER A 247 12.57 -18.75 -26.44
C SER A 247 11.86 -18.64 -27.79
N ASP A 248 10.57 -18.30 -27.81
CA ASP A 248 9.75 -18.30 -29.05
C ASP A 248 9.86 -17.03 -29.89
N ARG A 249 10.68 -16.05 -29.46
CA ARG A 249 10.66 -14.68 -30.01
C ARG A 249 11.94 -14.25 -30.71
N GLU A 250 12.90 -15.16 -30.88
CA GLU A 250 14.09 -14.87 -31.66
C GLU A 250 13.74 -14.66 -33.14
N GLY A 251 13.77 -13.40 -33.57
CA GLY A 251 13.91 -13.06 -34.98
C GLY A 251 12.73 -12.39 -35.67
N ASN A 252 11.70 -11.89 -34.98
CA ASN A 252 10.54 -11.23 -35.63
C ASN A 252 10.12 -9.85 -35.06
N SER A 253 10.84 -9.27 -34.09
CA SER A 253 10.56 -7.91 -33.58
C SER A 253 11.83 -7.05 -33.51
N ASP A 254 11.65 -5.73 -33.59
CA ASP A 254 12.71 -4.74 -33.39
C ASP A 254 13.02 -4.58 -31.90
N GLY A 255 12.00 -4.75 -31.05
CA GLY A 255 12.17 -4.70 -29.60
C GLY A 255 10.99 -5.23 -28.82
N THR A 256 11.20 -5.44 -27.52
CA THR A 256 10.19 -5.95 -26.58
C THR A 256 9.88 -4.90 -25.52
N ILE A 257 8.60 -4.68 -25.26
CA ILE A 257 8.09 -3.83 -24.18
C ILE A 257 7.57 -4.74 -23.08
N ILE A 258 8.09 -4.56 -21.86
CA ILE A 258 7.68 -5.27 -20.66
C ILE A 258 7.12 -4.27 -19.66
N LEU A 259 5.87 -4.45 -19.23
CA LEU A 259 5.19 -3.58 -18.28
C LEU A 259 5.02 -4.32 -16.94
N LEU A 260 5.61 -3.79 -15.86
CA LEU A 260 5.66 -4.43 -14.54
C LEU A 260 5.26 -3.44 -13.43
N ASP A 261 4.54 -3.93 -12.43
CA ASP A 261 4.20 -3.17 -11.21
C ASP A 261 5.24 -3.41 -10.12
N ASN A 262 5.74 -4.66 -9.99
CA ASN A 262 6.66 -5.09 -8.94
C ASN A 262 8.12 -5.24 -9.44
N PRO A 263 9.12 -4.60 -8.79
CA PRO A 263 10.54 -4.76 -9.11
C PRO A 263 11.06 -6.19 -8.92
N GLU A 264 10.48 -6.99 -8.02
CA GLU A 264 10.87 -8.39 -7.83
C GLU A 264 10.57 -9.22 -9.08
N THR A 265 9.43 -8.98 -9.72
CA THR A 265 9.09 -9.66 -10.97
C THR A 265 10.11 -9.32 -12.06
N ALA A 266 10.52 -8.06 -12.13
CA ALA A 266 11.58 -7.63 -13.05
C ALA A 266 12.89 -8.37 -12.77
N LEU A 267 13.27 -8.53 -11.50
CA LEU A 267 14.47 -9.28 -11.12
C LEU A 267 14.37 -10.76 -11.53
N LYS A 268 13.23 -11.41 -11.29
CA LYS A 268 13.00 -12.80 -11.75
C LYS A 268 13.13 -12.91 -13.27
N LEU A 269 12.57 -11.95 -14.00
CA LEU A 269 12.72 -11.82 -15.46
C LEU A 269 14.19 -11.72 -15.87
N PHE A 270 14.95 -10.84 -15.21
CA PHE A 270 16.38 -10.69 -15.49
C PHE A 270 17.16 -11.98 -15.21
N GLN A 271 16.93 -12.63 -14.07
CA GLN A 271 17.61 -13.88 -13.71
C GLN A 271 17.32 -15.01 -14.70
N LYS A 272 16.10 -15.08 -15.23
CA LYS A 272 15.73 -16.08 -16.25
C LYS A 272 16.36 -15.76 -17.60
N GLN A 273 16.30 -14.51 -18.05
CA GLN A 273 16.89 -14.11 -19.32
C GLN A 273 18.44 -14.14 -19.30
N MET A 274 19.10 -14.12 -18.13
CA MET A 274 20.53 -14.47 -18.04
C MET A 274 20.85 -15.88 -18.59
N LYS A 275 19.91 -16.83 -18.46
CA LYS A 275 20.14 -18.21 -18.91
C LYS A 275 20.12 -18.30 -20.44
N ASN A 276 19.37 -17.42 -21.12
CA ASN A 276 19.23 -17.34 -22.56
C ASN A 276 19.26 -15.86 -23.00
N PRO A 277 20.45 -15.26 -23.17
CA PRO A 277 20.56 -13.85 -23.55
C PRO A 277 20.11 -13.66 -24.99
N ALA A 278 18.82 -13.35 -25.19
CA ALA A 278 18.33 -12.89 -26.47
C ALA A 278 18.91 -11.49 -26.75
N ASN A 279 19.45 -11.27 -27.95
CA ASN A 279 20.03 -9.97 -28.36
C ASN A 279 18.94 -8.93 -28.74
N ILE A 280 17.78 -9.01 -28.08
CA ILE A 280 16.60 -8.20 -28.38
C ILE A 280 16.58 -7.00 -27.46
N SER A 281 16.59 -5.81 -28.05
CA SER A 281 16.48 -4.55 -27.32
C SER A 281 15.15 -4.50 -26.57
N THR A 282 15.19 -4.14 -25.28
CA THR A 282 14.04 -4.30 -24.38
C THR A 282 13.77 -3.02 -23.60
N ILE A 283 12.53 -2.54 -23.63
CA ILE A 283 12.02 -1.49 -22.74
C ILE A 283 11.29 -2.15 -21.58
N ILE A 284 11.69 -1.83 -20.36
CA ILE A 284 11.01 -2.28 -19.15
C ILE A 284 10.42 -1.04 -18.46
N SER A 285 9.11 -0.99 -18.33
CA SER A 285 8.41 0.09 -17.61
C SER A 285 7.97 -0.44 -16.25
N ILE A 286 8.48 0.17 -15.18
CA ILE A 286 8.22 -0.22 -13.80
C ILE A 286 7.57 0.94 -13.05
N LYS A 287 6.48 0.66 -12.36
CA LYS A 287 5.72 1.66 -11.62
C LYS A 287 6.37 2.06 -10.29
N SER A 288 7.01 1.13 -9.61
CA SER A 288 7.57 1.37 -8.28
C SER A 288 9.09 1.53 -8.29
N ILE A 289 9.60 2.25 -7.30
CA ILE A 289 11.03 2.43 -7.09
C ILE A 289 11.63 1.23 -6.37
N GLY A 290 12.90 0.97 -6.68
CA GLY A 290 13.67 -0.04 -5.97
C GLY A 290 13.65 -1.38 -6.68
N LEU A 291 13.99 -1.41 -7.98
CA LEU A 291 14.64 -2.59 -8.53
C LEU A 291 15.74 -2.98 -7.54
N LYS A 292 15.55 -4.15 -6.89
CA LYS A 292 16.41 -4.69 -5.83
C LYS A 292 17.84 -4.74 -6.35
N ALA A 293 18.60 -3.69 -6.04
CA ALA A 293 19.90 -3.38 -6.60
C ALA A 293 19.96 -3.36 -8.14
N TRP A 294 20.86 -2.54 -8.64
CA TRP A 294 21.12 -2.32 -10.06
C TRP A 294 21.96 -3.45 -10.64
N GLN A 295 21.65 -4.67 -10.21
CA GLN A 295 22.22 -5.92 -10.66
C GLN A 295 21.52 -6.35 -11.94
N VAL A 296 21.38 -5.42 -12.88
CA VAL A 296 21.06 -5.83 -14.24
C VAL A 296 22.33 -6.53 -14.72
N PRO A 297 22.31 -7.85 -14.93
CA PRO A 297 23.47 -8.61 -15.37
C PRO A 297 24.08 -8.00 -16.62
N ASN A 298 25.41 -8.01 -16.63
CA ASN A 298 26.29 -7.55 -17.70
C ASN A 298 25.99 -8.13 -19.09
N SER A 299 25.29 -9.26 -19.15
CA SER A 299 24.90 -9.93 -20.39
C SER A 299 23.77 -9.23 -21.14
N PHE A 300 23.07 -8.28 -20.51
CA PHE A 300 21.97 -7.59 -21.17
C PHE A 300 22.46 -6.31 -21.81
N GLN A 301 22.82 -6.41 -23.08
CA GLN A 301 23.05 -5.24 -23.90
C GLN A 301 21.68 -4.76 -24.43
N ASN A 302 21.47 -3.44 -24.48
CA ASN A 302 20.25 -2.79 -25.01
C ASN A 302 18.97 -2.89 -24.16
N ILE A 303 19.07 -2.82 -22.82
CA ILE A 303 17.90 -2.54 -21.96
C ILE A 303 17.72 -1.04 -21.77
N PHE A 304 16.47 -0.60 -21.84
CA PHE A 304 16.01 0.68 -21.33
C PHE A 304 15.00 0.48 -20.22
N LEU A 305 15.28 1.02 -19.05
CA LEU A 305 14.37 0.98 -17.90
C LEU A 305 13.69 2.35 -17.77
N LEU A 306 12.37 2.34 -17.79
CA LEU A 306 11.52 3.47 -17.45
C LEU A 306 10.96 3.25 -16.06
N GLN A 307 11.30 4.14 -15.13
CA GLN A 307 10.83 4.07 -13.75
C GLN A 307 10.00 5.30 -13.42
N GLN A 308 8.77 5.11 -12.97
CA GLN A 308 7.92 6.22 -12.55
C GLN A 308 8.49 6.86 -11.28
N ALA A 309 8.67 8.17 -11.30
CA ALA A 309 9.22 8.94 -10.19
C ALA A 309 8.34 10.14 -9.86
N SER A 310 8.36 10.53 -8.59
CA SER A 310 7.71 11.74 -8.09
C SER A 310 8.62 12.96 -8.19
N ILE A 311 8.05 14.16 -8.15
CA ILE A 311 8.84 15.36 -7.87
C ILE A 311 9.54 15.15 -6.53
N SER A 312 10.82 15.54 -6.45
CA SER A 312 11.60 15.43 -5.23
C SER A 312 10.87 16.19 -4.12
N ILE A 313 10.58 15.47 -3.03
CA ILE A 313 10.28 16.09 -1.75
C ILE A 313 11.65 16.44 -1.16
N ASP A 314 11.96 17.73 -1.08
CA ASP A 314 13.24 18.20 -0.57
C ASP A 314 13.54 17.52 0.78
N ASN A 315 14.76 17.01 0.96
CA ASN A 315 15.19 16.41 2.22
C ASN A 315 14.30 15.27 2.74
N LEU A 316 13.66 14.48 1.86
CA LEU A 316 12.85 13.32 2.28
C LEU A 316 13.67 12.33 3.14
N LEU A 317 14.95 12.19 2.84
CA LEU A 317 15.85 11.31 3.58
C LEU A 317 16.03 11.70 5.05
N ASP A 318 15.94 12.98 5.38
CA ASP A 318 16.08 13.47 6.75
C ASP A 318 14.93 13.01 7.66
N SER A 319 13.86 12.47 7.06
CA SER A 319 12.67 11.93 7.76
C SER A 319 12.56 10.41 7.69
N VAL A 320 13.58 9.73 7.16
CA VAL A 320 13.61 8.26 7.14
C VAL A 320 13.96 7.75 8.54
N ASP A 321 13.35 6.64 8.94
CA ASP A 321 13.70 5.94 10.17
C ASP A 321 15.10 5.32 10.04
N ASP A 322 16.05 5.84 10.83
CA ASP A 322 17.46 5.46 10.75
C ASP A 322 17.66 3.96 11.02
N GLU A 323 16.92 3.37 11.96
CA GLU A 323 17.04 1.96 12.32
C GLU A 323 16.54 1.06 11.18
N LEU A 324 15.34 1.32 10.67
CA LEU A 324 14.79 0.57 9.55
C LEU A 324 15.62 0.75 8.27
N PHE A 325 16.20 1.93 8.06
CA PHE A 325 17.09 2.18 6.93
C PHE A 325 18.42 1.46 7.08
N GLU A 326 19.00 1.39 8.28
CA GLU A 326 20.18 0.57 8.56
C GLU A 326 19.88 -0.91 8.32
N GLN A 327 18.75 -1.43 8.81
CA GLN A 327 18.29 -2.80 8.55
C GLN A 327 18.13 -3.07 7.05
N TYR A 328 17.55 -2.14 6.31
CA TYR A 328 17.45 -2.23 4.85
C TYR A 328 18.83 -2.29 4.18
N ASN A 329 19.76 -1.42 4.56
CA ASN A 329 21.12 -1.42 4.02
C ASN A 329 21.86 -2.73 4.33
N LEU A 330 21.71 -3.27 5.55
CA LEU A 330 22.28 -4.56 5.96
C LEU A 330 21.66 -5.73 5.18
N GLN A 331 20.34 -5.74 5.02
CA GLN A 331 19.63 -6.73 4.23
C GLN A 331 20.19 -6.79 2.80
N GLU A 332 20.30 -5.64 2.15
CA GLU A 332 20.74 -5.60 0.76
C GLU A 332 22.24 -5.90 0.62
N LEU A 333 23.06 -5.52 1.61
CA LEU A 333 24.46 -5.96 1.69
C LEU A 333 24.55 -7.49 1.81
N ASN A 334 23.75 -8.11 2.67
CA ASN A 334 23.72 -9.56 2.84
C ASN A 334 23.27 -10.28 1.57
N LYS A 335 22.26 -9.76 0.86
CA LYS A 335 21.86 -10.27 -0.46
C LYS A 335 23.02 -10.19 -1.45
N CYS A 336 23.78 -9.11 -1.42
CA CYS A 336 24.95 -8.96 -2.28
C CYS A 336 26.05 -10.00 -1.96
N ILE A 337 26.37 -10.19 -0.67
CA ILE A 337 27.36 -11.18 -0.23
C ILE A 337 26.94 -12.60 -0.66
N ALA A 338 25.67 -12.94 -0.48
CA ALA A 338 25.12 -14.25 -0.88
C ALA A 338 25.20 -14.49 -2.40
N ALA A 339 25.23 -13.45 -3.22
CA ALA A 339 25.40 -13.56 -4.68
C ALA A 339 26.86 -13.82 -5.13
N HIS A 340 27.81 -13.97 -4.20
CA HIS A 340 29.21 -14.35 -4.44
C HIS A 340 29.98 -13.47 -5.45
N ASN A 341 29.66 -12.19 -5.56
CA ASN A 341 30.32 -11.31 -6.53
C ASN A 341 30.81 -10.01 -5.87
N ALA A 342 32.07 -10.01 -5.40
CA ALA A 342 32.66 -8.92 -4.62
C ALA A 342 32.61 -7.55 -5.33
N SER A 343 32.73 -7.51 -6.67
CA SER A 343 32.64 -6.27 -7.45
C SER A 343 31.22 -5.68 -7.48
N ILE A 344 30.19 -6.49 -7.27
CA ILE A 344 28.79 -6.04 -7.18
C ILE A 344 28.54 -5.32 -5.84
N CYS A 345 29.25 -5.71 -4.78
CA CYS A 345 29.05 -5.13 -3.44
C CYS A 345 29.74 -3.78 -3.23
N GLU A 346 30.93 -3.56 -3.82
CA GLU A 346 31.54 -2.22 -3.86
C GLU A 346 30.68 -1.22 -4.65
N MET A 347 30.03 -1.69 -5.72
CA MET A 347 29.09 -0.90 -6.50
C MET A 347 27.87 -0.50 -5.66
N TYR A 348 27.34 -1.44 -4.86
CA TYR A 348 26.20 -1.22 -3.98
C TYR A 348 26.45 -0.10 -2.95
N GLN A 349 27.61 -0.11 -2.29
CA GLN A 349 28.00 0.93 -1.32
C GLN A 349 28.09 2.34 -1.94
N SER A 350 28.54 2.45 -3.19
CA SER A 350 28.57 3.74 -3.91
C SER A 350 27.20 4.22 -4.41
N SER A 351 26.24 3.29 -4.56
CA SER A 351 24.93 3.53 -5.19
C SER A 351 23.84 3.90 -4.18
N ASN A 352 23.91 3.40 -2.93
CA ASN A 352 22.94 3.77 -1.89
C ASN A 352 22.93 5.27 -1.56
N LYS A 353 24.06 5.96 -1.79
CA LYS A 353 24.12 7.43 -1.70
C LYS A 353 23.38 8.17 -2.83
N LYS A 354 23.02 7.47 -3.91
CA LYS A 354 22.32 8.03 -5.10
C LYS A 354 20.86 7.60 -5.23
N LEU A 355 20.45 6.51 -4.56
CA LEU A 355 19.03 6.11 -4.45
C LEU A 355 18.18 7.12 -3.65
N SER A 356 18.83 8.05 -2.95
CA SER A 356 18.24 9.24 -2.34
C SER A 356 17.50 10.17 -3.32
N ASN A 357 17.89 10.18 -4.59
CA ASN A 357 17.48 11.24 -5.52
C ASN A 357 16.21 10.91 -6.31
N SER A 358 15.86 9.63 -6.43
CA SER A 358 14.63 9.20 -7.09
C SER A 358 13.63 8.78 -6.03
N VAL A 359 12.54 9.54 -5.96
CA VAL A 359 11.51 9.45 -4.92
C VAL A 359 10.29 8.72 -5.48
N ASP A 360 9.76 7.74 -4.75
CA ASP A 360 8.68 6.89 -5.25
C ASP A 360 7.45 7.71 -5.61
N ALA A 361 6.83 7.37 -6.74
CA ALA A 361 5.69 8.10 -7.29
C ALA A 361 4.58 8.31 -6.25
N SER A 362 4.34 7.31 -5.39
CA SER A 362 3.34 7.35 -4.31
C SER A 362 3.56 8.42 -3.25
N THR A 363 4.80 8.81 -2.99
CA THR A 363 5.15 9.70 -1.87
C THR A 363 4.45 11.05 -1.95
N SER A 364 4.31 11.65 -3.13
CA SER A 364 3.61 12.93 -3.33
C SER A 364 2.12 12.81 -3.06
N ALA A 365 1.49 11.73 -3.53
CA ALA A 365 0.06 11.48 -3.30
C ALA A 365 -0.23 11.24 -1.81
N LEU A 366 0.64 10.50 -1.12
CA LEU A 366 0.57 10.27 0.33
C LEU A 366 0.84 11.54 1.14
N ASN A 367 1.83 12.34 0.75
CA ASN A 367 2.10 13.64 1.37
C ASN A 367 0.86 14.55 1.28
N TYR A 368 0.26 14.62 0.08
CA TYR A 368 -0.97 15.37 -0.15
C TYR A 368 -2.15 14.83 0.68
N ALA A 369 -2.27 13.50 0.84
CA ALA A 369 -3.31 12.91 1.68
C ALA A 369 -3.25 13.41 3.13
N ILE A 370 -2.05 13.48 3.72
CA ILE A 370 -1.85 14.02 5.07
C ILE A 370 -2.16 15.51 5.12
N ARG A 371 -1.75 16.29 4.12
CA ARG A 371 -2.08 17.73 4.03
C ARG A 371 -3.57 17.98 3.89
N LEU A 372 -4.28 17.12 3.16
CA LEU A 372 -5.74 17.15 3.05
C LEU A 372 -6.39 16.94 4.42
N LEU A 373 -5.93 15.95 5.19
CA LEU A 373 -6.41 15.71 6.56
C LEU A 373 -6.12 16.89 7.48
N GLY A 374 -4.91 17.44 7.46
CA GLY A 374 -4.53 18.60 8.28
C GLY A 374 -5.40 19.82 7.97
N SER A 375 -5.62 20.11 6.68
CA SER A 375 -6.53 21.18 6.25
C SER A 375 -7.97 20.92 6.69
N ALA A 376 -8.46 19.68 6.57
CA ALA A 376 -9.81 19.32 6.99
C ALA A 376 -10.00 19.42 8.50
N LEU A 377 -8.99 19.01 9.27
CA LEU A 377 -8.96 19.14 10.71
C LEU A 377 -9.02 20.60 11.14
N ARG A 378 -8.24 21.48 10.49
CA ARG A 378 -8.29 22.92 10.75
C ARG A 378 -9.68 23.51 10.46
N LEU A 379 -10.27 23.19 9.31
CA LEU A 379 -11.62 23.67 8.98
C LEU A 379 -12.68 23.14 9.95
N ALA A 380 -12.56 21.87 10.37
CA ALA A 380 -13.44 21.27 11.36
C ALA A 380 -13.28 21.95 12.73
N HIS A 381 -12.04 22.20 13.16
CA HIS A 381 -11.74 22.90 14.41
C HIS A 381 -12.31 24.33 14.42
N GLN A 382 -12.07 25.10 13.36
CA GLN A 382 -12.64 26.44 13.22
C GLN A 382 -14.17 26.40 13.25
N SER A 383 -14.79 25.48 12.52
CA SER A 383 -16.24 25.39 12.43
C SER A 383 -16.92 24.88 13.70
N GLN A 384 -16.26 24.01 14.47
CA GLN A 384 -16.87 23.34 15.63
C GLN A 384 -16.46 23.96 16.97
N CYS A 385 -15.28 24.59 17.04
CA CYS A 385 -14.74 25.11 18.29
C CYS A 385 -14.79 26.65 18.42
N HIS A 386 -15.15 27.39 17.36
CA HIS A 386 -15.21 28.87 17.36
C HIS A 386 -16.63 29.45 17.17
N LYS A 387 -17.67 28.77 17.67
CA LYS A 387 -19.04 29.29 17.57
C LYS A 387 -19.29 30.40 18.61
N ASP A 388 -19.94 31.47 18.14
CA ASP A 388 -20.65 32.47 18.96
C ASP A 388 -19.81 33.36 19.90
N GLY A 389 -18.66 33.86 19.45
CA GLY A 389 -17.95 34.96 20.12
C GLY A 389 -17.34 34.63 21.49
N ALA A 390 -17.36 33.36 21.91
CA ALA A 390 -16.56 32.87 23.01
C ALA A 390 -15.09 32.75 22.59
N ASP A 391 -14.17 32.90 23.55
CA ASP A 391 -12.74 32.71 23.33
C ASP A 391 -12.47 31.37 22.63
N ALA A 392 -11.67 31.41 21.56
CA ALA A 392 -11.31 30.25 20.77
C ALA A 392 -10.82 29.12 21.69
N ALA A 393 -11.54 28.00 21.74
CA ALA A 393 -11.08 26.84 22.49
C ALA A 393 -9.76 26.36 21.86
N VAL A 394 -8.69 26.39 22.64
CA VAL A 394 -7.40 25.82 22.25
C VAL A 394 -7.47 24.31 22.46
N GLY A 395 -7.15 23.54 21.44
CA GLY A 395 -7.13 22.09 21.46
C GLY A 395 -8.44 21.43 21.03
N LEU A 396 -8.65 20.19 21.48
CA LEU A 396 -9.73 19.36 20.97
C LEU A 396 -11.05 19.61 21.71
N CYS A 397 -11.91 20.48 21.17
CA CYS A 397 -13.22 20.76 21.79
C CYS A 397 -14.22 19.58 21.70
N GLU A 398 -15.21 19.56 22.59
CA GLU A 398 -16.24 18.50 22.67
C GLU A 398 -17.06 18.33 21.39
N GLN A 399 -17.32 19.42 20.65
CA GLN A 399 -18.04 19.33 19.37
C GLN A 399 -17.20 18.63 18.29
N LEU A 400 -15.90 18.91 18.26
CA LEU A 400 -14.97 18.25 17.33
C LEU A 400 -14.76 16.78 17.68
N ARG A 401 -14.72 16.43 18.97
CA ARG A 401 -14.67 15.03 19.45
C ARG A 401 -15.87 14.19 19.00
N LYS A 402 -17.04 14.83 18.87
CA LYS A 402 -18.31 14.20 18.48
C LYS A 402 -18.61 14.34 16.99
N ILE A 403 -17.63 14.76 16.19
CA ILE A 403 -17.83 14.90 14.75
C ILE A 403 -18.20 13.55 14.15
N ASN A 404 -19.32 13.52 13.43
CA ASN A 404 -19.72 12.31 12.74
C ASN A 404 -18.96 12.18 11.41
N VAL A 405 -18.90 10.97 10.88
CA VAL A 405 -18.16 10.64 9.66
C VAL A 405 -18.64 11.47 8.46
N THR A 406 -19.95 11.71 8.34
CA THR A 406 -20.50 12.50 7.23
C THR A 406 -20.05 13.96 7.27
N GLN A 407 -20.02 14.59 8.46
CA GLN A 407 -19.49 15.93 8.66
C GLN A 407 -17.99 15.97 8.37
N TRP A 408 -17.25 14.97 8.86
CA TRP A 408 -15.82 14.85 8.59
C TRP A 408 -15.53 14.78 7.08
N GLN A 409 -16.28 13.96 6.35
CA GLN A 409 -16.20 13.88 4.88
C GLN A 409 -16.53 15.20 4.19
N GLN A 410 -17.48 15.99 4.71
CA GLN A 410 -17.77 17.32 4.17
C GLN A 410 -16.58 18.26 4.34
N PHE A 411 -15.89 18.24 5.48
CA PHE A 411 -14.67 19.02 5.67
C PHE A 411 -13.52 18.55 4.76
N LEU A 412 -13.41 17.25 4.51
CA LEU A 412 -12.43 16.71 3.56
C LEU A 412 -12.73 17.20 2.13
N LYS A 413 -13.97 17.06 1.68
CA LYS A 413 -14.40 17.56 0.36
C LYS A 413 -14.19 19.07 0.22
N LYS A 414 -14.48 19.85 1.26
CA LYS A 414 -14.25 21.30 1.28
C LYS A 414 -12.76 21.63 1.23
N SER A 415 -11.92 20.94 2.00
CA SER A 415 -10.46 21.15 2.04
C SER A 415 -9.79 20.83 0.72
N PHE A 416 -10.31 19.80 0.03
CA PHE A 416 -9.87 19.45 -1.32
C PHE A 416 -9.94 20.64 -2.28
N SER A 417 -10.99 21.46 -2.17
CA SER A 417 -11.17 22.66 -3.00
C SER A 417 -10.27 23.85 -2.63
N VAL A 418 -9.73 23.87 -1.40
CA VAL A 418 -8.86 24.95 -0.89
C VAL A 418 -7.41 24.69 -1.27
N LEU A 419 -6.95 23.45 -1.09
CA LEU A 419 -5.57 23.06 -1.45
C LEU A 419 -5.31 23.23 -2.94
N THR A 420 -6.29 22.95 -3.80
CA THR A 420 -6.18 23.19 -5.25
C THR A 420 -6.01 24.67 -5.63
N ARG A 421 -6.27 25.63 -4.73
CA ARG A 421 -6.10 27.07 -4.97
C ARG A 421 -4.79 27.66 -4.43
N ASN A 422 -4.23 27.11 -3.35
CA ASN A 422 -3.12 27.70 -2.59
C ASN A 422 -1.77 26.99 -2.74
N ILE A 423 -1.69 25.89 -3.50
CA ILE A 423 -0.42 25.25 -3.79
C ILE A 423 0.26 26.04 -4.94
N ASP A 424 1.22 26.89 -4.59
CA ASP A 424 2.11 27.61 -5.52
C ASP A 424 3.06 26.64 -6.25
N PHE A 425 2.52 25.88 -7.19
CA PHE A 425 3.26 25.43 -8.36
C PHE A 425 2.85 26.33 -9.51
N ASN A 426 3.77 27.20 -9.91
CA ASN A 426 3.52 28.31 -10.82
C ASN A 426 2.75 27.84 -12.09
N THR A 427 1.50 28.26 -12.19
CA THR A 427 0.52 28.08 -13.29
C THR A 427 -0.26 26.75 -13.36
N SER A 428 -1.58 26.90 -13.42
CA SER A 428 -2.68 25.95 -13.61
C SER A 428 -3.18 25.18 -12.37
N ARG A 429 -4.51 25.32 -12.15
CA ARG A 429 -5.30 24.57 -11.18
C ARG A 429 -4.91 23.09 -11.29
N ILE A 430 -4.40 22.49 -10.21
CA ILE A 430 -4.15 21.05 -10.19
C ILE A 430 -5.52 20.38 -10.23
N HIS A 431 -5.91 19.96 -11.42
CA HIS A 431 -6.89 18.90 -11.55
C HIS A 431 -6.25 17.65 -10.95
N ILE A 432 -7.06 16.85 -10.27
CA ILE A 432 -6.76 15.52 -9.69
C ILE A 432 -5.93 14.63 -10.63
N GLU A 433 -5.91 14.93 -11.92
CA GLU A 433 -5.25 14.21 -13.01
C GLU A 433 -3.74 14.52 -13.19
N ASP A 434 -3.18 15.55 -12.54
CA ASP A 434 -1.83 16.06 -12.86
C ASP A 434 -0.88 16.14 -11.65
N PHE A 435 -0.76 15.09 -10.82
CA PHE A 435 0.50 14.98 -10.07
C PHE A 435 1.61 14.86 -11.11
N PRO A 436 2.63 15.75 -11.13
CA PRO A 436 3.59 15.75 -12.22
C PRO A 436 4.47 14.52 -12.10
N THR A 437 4.08 13.46 -12.78
CA THR A 437 4.88 12.26 -12.92
C THR A 437 5.88 12.50 -14.03
N TYR A 438 7.10 12.05 -13.79
CA TYR A 438 8.09 11.88 -14.85
C TYR A 438 8.63 10.47 -14.73
N TYR A 439 9.22 10.01 -15.83
CA TYR A 439 9.82 8.70 -15.90
C TYR A 439 11.33 8.89 -15.97
N ASP A 440 12.02 8.41 -14.96
CA ASP A 440 13.47 8.33 -15.04
C ASP A 440 13.84 7.23 -16.04
N LEU A 441 14.72 7.58 -16.98
CA LEU A 441 15.20 6.69 -18.01
C LEU A 441 16.61 6.22 -17.67
N TYR A 442 16.77 4.90 -17.59
CA TYR A 442 18.05 4.26 -17.33
C TYR A 442 18.43 3.29 -18.46
N THR A 443 19.72 3.08 -18.67
CA THR A 443 20.25 2.05 -19.57
C THR A 443 21.58 1.53 -19.03
N ILE A 444 22.04 0.37 -19.50
CA ILE A 444 23.37 -0.13 -19.14
C ILE A 444 24.41 0.61 -19.96
N ASN A 445 25.34 1.28 -19.28
CA ASN A 445 26.50 1.87 -19.92
C ASN A 445 27.46 0.75 -20.36
N PRO A 446 27.82 0.65 -21.65
CA PRO A 446 28.64 -0.45 -22.16
C PRO A 446 30.08 -0.43 -21.63
N ILE A 447 30.56 0.72 -21.15
CA ILE A 447 31.92 0.90 -20.61
C ILE A 447 31.96 0.50 -19.14
N THR A 448 31.05 1.05 -18.33
CA THR A 448 31.05 0.83 -16.88
C THR A 448 30.33 -0.47 -16.50
N ASN A 449 29.50 -0.98 -17.41
CA ASN A 449 28.56 -2.06 -17.19
C ASN A 449 27.60 -1.82 -16.03
N LYS A 450 27.30 -0.53 -15.79
CA LYS A 450 26.38 -0.10 -14.75
C LYS A 450 25.12 0.40 -15.40
N LEU A 451 23.98 0.09 -14.79
CA LEU A 451 22.76 0.82 -15.08
C LEU A 451 23.03 2.29 -14.71
N GLU A 452 22.75 3.21 -15.62
CA GLU A 452 23.02 4.63 -15.46
C GLU A 452 21.81 5.44 -15.91
N LYS A 453 21.52 6.52 -15.18
CA LYS A 453 20.45 7.43 -15.53
C LYS A 453 20.86 8.24 -16.75
N ILE A 454 20.22 7.99 -17.88
CA ILE A 454 20.52 8.70 -19.11
C ILE A 454 19.59 9.86 -19.35
N GLY A 455 18.41 9.92 -18.75
CA GLY A 455 17.53 11.07 -18.89
C GLY A 455 16.21 10.96 -18.14
N LYS A 456 15.24 11.78 -18.54
CA LYS A 456 13.88 11.80 -18.00
C LYS A 456 12.86 11.92 -19.13
N ILE A 457 11.68 11.36 -18.97
CA ILE A 457 10.55 11.57 -19.88
C ILE A 457 9.43 12.30 -19.13
N LYS A 458 8.97 13.42 -19.68
CA LYS A 458 7.87 14.22 -19.12
C LYS A 458 6.95 14.66 -20.25
N LYS A 459 5.64 14.44 -20.11
CA LYS A 459 4.63 14.80 -21.14
C LYS A 459 4.94 14.17 -22.49
N GLY A 460 5.35 12.90 -22.47
CA GLY A 460 5.79 12.16 -23.68
C GLY A 460 7.03 12.70 -24.39
N THR A 461 7.80 13.60 -23.76
CA THR A 461 9.03 14.17 -24.35
C THR A 461 10.24 13.71 -23.54
N VAL A 462 11.27 13.21 -24.22
CA VAL A 462 12.56 12.85 -23.61
C VAL A 462 13.38 14.11 -23.36
N ILE A 463 13.85 14.31 -22.14
CA ILE A 463 14.54 15.50 -21.64
C ILE A 463 15.85 15.07 -20.97
N ASN A 464 16.88 15.90 -21.11
CA ASN A 464 18.19 15.73 -20.46
C ASN A 464 18.81 14.36 -20.75
N THR A 465 18.95 13.99 -22.01
CA THR A 465 19.80 12.86 -22.38
C THR A 465 21.24 13.26 -22.09
N SER A 466 21.91 12.61 -21.14
CA SER A 466 23.26 12.94 -20.65
C SER A 466 24.36 12.73 -21.73
N GLY A 467 24.21 13.31 -22.92
CA GLY A 467 25.00 13.03 -24.11
C GLY A 467 24.76 11.63 -24.72
N PHE A 468 23.80 10.85 -24.18
CA PHE A 468 23.52 9.50 -24.68
C PHE A 468 22.92 9.56 -26.08
N ILE A 469 23.57 8.89 -27.02
CA ILE A 469 23.11 8.75 -28.41
C ILE A 469 22.43 7.40 -28.54
N PHE A 470 21.15 7.40 -28.93
CA PHE A 470 20.42 6.18 -29.24
C PHE A 470 21.00 5.58 -30.53
N ASN A 471 21.76 4.50 -30.37
CA ASN A 471 22.48 3.88 -31.48
C ASN A 471 21.50 3.04 -32.31
N ASN A 472 21.21 3.48 -33.54
CA ASN A 472 20.11 2.94 -34.34
C ASN A 472 20.58 2.02 -35.47
N ASN A 473 21.49 1.09 -35.16
CA ASN A 473 22.13 0.25 -36.18
C ASN A 473 21.31 -0.98 -36.59
N GLN A 474 20.02 -1.07 -36.22
CA GLN A 474 19.17 -2.19 -36.60
C GLN A 474 18.46 -1.90 -37.93
N GLU A 475 18.52 -2.85 -38.87
CA GLU A 475 17.75 -2.79 -40.11
C GLU A 475 16.26 -2.73 -39.77
N MET A 476 15.62 -1.62 -40.11
CA MET A 476 14.20 -1.40 -39.83
C MET A 476 13.36 -2.40 -40.58
N ARG A 477 12.52 -3.14 -39.85
CA ARG A 477 11.56 -4.06 -40.45
C ARG A 477 10.25 -3.34 -40.71
N ASN A 478 9.59 -3.70 -41.80
CA ASN A 478 8.25 -3.18 -42.09
C ASN A 478 7.21 -4.06 -41.42
N CYS A 479 6.09 -3.46 -41.04
CA CYS A 479 4.97 -4.20 -40.50
C CYS A 479 4.48 -5.23 -41.53
N PRO A 480 4.30 -6.49 -41.13
CA PRO A 480 3.80 -7.50 -42.04
C PRO A 480 2.40 -7.11 -42.51
N SER A 481 2.13 -7.28 -43.81
CA SER A 481 0.87 -6.90 -44.46
C SER A 481 -0.38 -7.57 -43.84
N ASN A 482 -0.17 -8.64 -43.06
CA ASN A 482 -1.21 -9.45 -42.43
C ASN A 482 -1.22 -9.28 -40.89
N SER A 483 -0.86 -8.11 -40.36
CA SER A 483 -0.91 -7.87 -38.92
C SER A 483 -2.37 -7.96 -38.42
N ILE A 484 -2.67 -9.00 -37.66
CA ILE A 484 -3.96 -9.15 -36.98
C ILE A 484 -4.11 -7.99 -35.98
N GLU A 485 -5.31 -7.43 -35.88
CA GLU A 485 -5.59 -6.38 -34.89
C GLU A 485 -5.23 -6.89 -33.49
N PRO A 486 -4.30 -6.25 -32.77
CA PRO A 486 -3.85 -6.73 -31.49
C PRO A 486 -4.99 -6.64 -30.48
N GLN A 487 -5.56 -7.80 -30.12
CA GLN A 487 -6.51 -7.89 -29.03
C GLN A 487 -5.75 -8.21 -27.75
N VAL A 488 -6.04 -7.46 -26.68
CA VAL A 488 -5.62 -7.88 -25.34
C VAL A 488 -6.22 -9.27 -25.13
N PRO A 489 -5.40 -10.29 -24.80
CA PRO A 489 -5.94 -11.62 -24.55
C PRO A 489 -7.00 -11.49 -23.47
N THR A 490 -8.26 -11.68 -23.87
CA THR A 490 -9.36 -11.86 -22.92
C THR A 490 -8.88 -12.96 -21.99
N LYS A 491 -9.02 -12.79 -20.66
CA LYS A 491 -8.78 -13.90 -19.73
C LYS A 491 -9.49 -15.08 -20.36
N SER A 492 -8.73 -16.06 -20.84
CA SER A 492 -9.31 -17.36 -21.10
C SER A 492 -9.97 -17.66 -19.78
N VAL A 493 -11.28 -17.83 -19.78
CA VAL A 493 -11.94 -18.47 -18.65
C VAL A 493 -11.49 -19.94 -18.74
N VAL A 494 -10.18 -20.17 -18.62
CA VAL A 494 -9.70 -21.19 -17.71
C VAL A 494 -10.48 -20.82 -16.46
N LYS A 495 -11.48 -21.64 -16.15
CA LYS A 495 -11.78 -21.85 -14.75
C LYS A 495 -10.43 -22.24 -14.17
N GLU A 496 -9.63 -21.25 -13.76
CA GLU A 496 -8.91 -21.39 -12.53
C GLU A 496 -10.03 -21.78 -11.58
N GLU A 497 -10.21 -23.09 -11.44
CA GLU A 497 -10.24 -23.68 -10.12
C GLU A 497 -9.04 -23.04 -9.41
N ILE A 498 -9.28 -21.81 -8.93
CA ILE A 498 -8.80 -21.42 -7.63
C ILE A 498 -9.05 -22.69 -6.82
N PRO A 499 -8.06 -23.26 -6.13
CA PRO A 499 -8.36 -24.12 -5.01
C PRO A 499 -9.04 -23.24 -3.95
N HIS A 500 -10.22 -22.70 -4.28
CA HIS A 500 -11.37 -22.83 -3.47
C HIS A 500 -11.55 -24.34 -3.23
N ASP A 501 -10.74 -24.87 -2.32
CA ASP A 501 -11.24 -25.70 -1.24
C ASP A 501 -12.28 -24.87 -0.45
N THR A 502 -13.26 -24.29 -1.15
CA THR A 502 -14.51 -23.93 -0.55
C THR A 502 -15.30 -25.22 -0.60
N LEU A 503 -15.52 -25.75 0.60
CA LEU A 503 -16.55 -26.74 0.94
C LEU A 503 -17.84 -26.64 0.09
N LEU A 504 -18.13 -25.47 -0.47
CA LEU A 504 -19.30 -25.14 -1.27
C LEU A 504 -19.34 -25.75 -2.69
N ASP A 505 -18.21 -25.94 -3.39
CA ASP A 505 -18.26 -26.50 -4.75
C ASP A 505 -18.46 -28.02 -4.74
N ASN A 506 -17.97 -28.71 -3.70
CA ASN A 506 -18.36 -30.09 -3.38
C ASN A 506 -19.86 -30.20 -3.03
N PHE A 507 -20.52 -29.11 -2.60
CA PHE A 507 -21.96 -29.11 -2.35
C PHE A 507 -22.80 -28.96 -3.63
N ILE A 508 -22.26 -28.38 -4.71
CA ILE A 508 -23.04 -28.01 -5.90
C ILE A 508 -23.08 -29.16 -6.93
N GLN A 509 -22.21 -30.17 -6.83
CA GLN A 509 -22.26 -31.38 -7.66
C GLN A 509 -23.38 -32.38 -7.26
N TYR A 510 -24.24 -32.03 -6.30
CA TYR A 510 -25.35 -32.85 -5.84
C TYR A 510 -26.66 -32.55 -6.59
N LYS A 511 -26.68 -32.77 -7.91
CA LYS A 511 -27.86 -32.51 -8.75
C LYS A 511 -28.90 -33.64 -8.77
N GLU A 512 -28.66 -34.76 -8.08
CA GLU A 512 -29.55 -35.94 -8.05
C GLU A 512 -30.17 -36.26 -6.69
N TYR A 513 -30.01 -35.42 -5.68
CA TYR A 513 -30.67 -35.66 -4.39
C TYR A 513 -32.11 -35.14 -4.43
N GLY A 514 -33.06 -36.04 -4.12
CA GLY A 514 -34.46 -35.67 -3.97
C GLY A 514 -34.63 -34.55 -2.94
N SER A 515 -35.59 -33.64 -3.16
CA SER A 515 -35.78 -32.38 -2.43
C SER A 515 -35.66 -32.49 -0.90
N TYR A 516 -36.04 -33.63 -0.34
CA TYR A 516 -35.99 -33.91 1.10
C TYR A 516 -34.59 -34.18 1.65
N GLN A 517 -33.70 -34.81 0.88
CA GLN A 517 -32.32 -35.07 1.33
C GLN A 517 -31.49 -33.79 1.34
N PHE A 518 -31.74 -32.87 0.40
CA PHE A 518 -31.11 -31.55 0.40
C PHE A 518 -31.55 -30.69 1.60
N ILE A 519 -32.84 -30.71 1.94
CA ILE A 519 -33.36 -30.03 3.15
C ILE A 519 -32.76 -30.64 4.42
N GLY A 520 -32.67 -31.97 4.50
CA GLY A 520 -32.03 -32.66 5.63
C GLY A 520 -30.57 -32.27 5.81
N LEU A 521 -29.83 -32.15 4.70
CA LEU A 521 -28.43 -31.75 4.72
C LEU A 521 -28.27 -30.28 5.15
N LEU A 522 -29.10 -29.38 4.63
CA LEU A 522 -29.12 -27.97 5.03
C LEU A 522 -29.41 -27.80 6.53
N CYS A 523 -30.40 -28.53 7.05
CA CYS A 523 -30.71 -28.53 8.47
C CYS A 523 -29.54 -29.11 9.30
N GLY A 524 -28.88 -30.16 8.80
CA GLY A 524 -27.72 -30.76 9.46
C GLY A 524 -26.52 -29.81 9.55
N VAL A 525 -26.15 -29.15 8.45
CA VAL A 525 -25.08 -28.16 8.42
C VAL A 525 -25.43 -26.95 9.29
N GLY A 526 -26.67 -26.46 9.22
CA GLY A 526 -27.14 -25.36 10.05
C GLY A 526 -27.09 -25.68 11.56
N ALA A 527 -27.56 -26.86 11.96
CA ALA A 527 -27.49 -27.32 13.36
C ALA A 527 -26.04 -27.52 13.82
N GLY A 528 -25.17 -28.03 12.95
CA GLY A 528 -23.74 -28.20 13.22
C GLY A 528 -23.03 -26.87 13.47
N MET A 529 -23.27 -25.86 12.62
CA MET A 529 -22.75 -24.51 12.84
C MET A 529 -23.28 -23.88 14.13
N LEU A 530 -24.58 -24.07 14.44
CA LEU A 530 -25.18 -23.56 15.68
C LEU A 530 -24.51 -24.19 16.91
N LEU A 531 -24.32 -25.51 16.92
CA LEU A 531 -23.63 -26.22 18.00
C LEU A 531 -22.18 -25.74 18.16
N PHE A 532 -21.46 -25.56 17.05
CA PHE A 532 -20.09 -25.04 17.07
C PHE A 532 -20.03 -23.63 17.69
N LEU A 533 -20.95 -22.74 17.31
CA LEU A 533 -21.05 -21.40 17.89
C LEU A 533 -21.39 -21.44 19.39
N ILE A 534 -22.28 -22.34 19.82
CA ILE A 534 -22.60 -22.55 21.24
C ILE A 534 -21.35 -23.01 22.01
N VAL A 535 -20.58 -23.96 21.48
CA VAL A 535 -19.34 -24.44 22.10
C VAL A 535 -18.30 -23.33 22.23
N ILE A 536 -18.09 -22.53 21.17
CA ILE A 536 -17.20 -21.36 21.23
C ILE A 536 -17.68 -20.38 22.29
N THR A 537 -18.98 -20.08 22.32
CA THR A 537 -19.56 -19.14 23.29
C THR A 537 -19.39 -19.62 24.74
N ILE A 538 -19.59 -20.92 25.00
CA ILE A 538 -19.37 -21.55 26.30
C ILE A 538 -17.88 -21.51 26.68
N GLY A 539 -16.98 -21.80 25.73
CA GLY A 539 -15.53 -21.72 25.94
C GLY A 539 -15.09 -20.33 26.35
N VAL A 540 -15.54 -19.31 25.63
CA VAL A 540 -15.28 -17.90 25.93
C VAL A 540 -15.86 -17.53 27.31
N TYR A 541 -17.11 -17.89 27.59
CA TYR A 541 -17.76 -17.63 28.89
C TYR A 541 -16.98 -18.23 30.07
N ASN A 542 -16.51 -19.48 29.94
CA ASN A 542 -15.74 -20.15 30.97
C ASN A 542 -14.37 -19.50 31.23
N VAL A 543 -13.68 -19.03 30.18
CA VAL A 543 -12.41 -18.29 30.33
C VAL A 543 -12.61 -17.01 31.14
N PHE A 544 -13.70 -16.27 30.90
CA PHE A 544 -13.99 -15.05 31.67
C PHE A 544 -14.42 -15.32 33.12
N ARG A 545 -15.21 -16.37 33.35
CA ARG A 545 -15.67 -16.72 34.70
C ARG A 545 -14.52 -17.08 35.65
N VAL A 546 -13.43 -17.66 35.13
CA VAL A 546 -12.26 -18.04 35.94
C VAL A 546 -11.47 -16.83 36.43
N LYS A 547 -11.47 -15.70 35.70
CA LYS A 547 -10.76 -14.47 36.13
C LYS A 547 -11.53 -13.65 37.19
N SER A 548 -12.86 -13.75 37.23
CA SER A 548 -13.69 -12.99 38.19
C SER A 548 -13.57 -13.44 39.65
N ASN A 549 -13.11 -14.66 39.94
CA ASN A 549 -13.16 -15.24 41.29
C ASN A 549 -11.86 -15.07 42.11
N LYS A 550 -10.84 -14.37 41.60
CA LYS A 550 -9.54 -14.20 42.31
C LYS A 550 -9.32 -12.84 42.97
N SER A 551 -10.18 -11.85 42.80
CA SER A 551 -10.06 -10.54 43.48
C SER A 551 -11.15 -10.36 44.54
N GLY A 552 -11.03 -11.04 45.68
CA GLY A 552 -12.06 -10.91 46.72
C GLY A 552 -11.81 -11.74 47.99
N LYS A 553 -10.60 -11.70 48.56
CA LYS A 553 -10.41 -12.05 49.98
C LYS A 553 -9.54 -11.00 50.65
N SER A 554 -10.21 -9.96 51.14
CA SER A 554 -9.75 -9.11 52.22
C SER A 554 -9.62 -9.93 53.50
N SER A 555 -8.41 -10.08 54.02
CA SER A 555 -8.18 -10.53 55.39
C SER A 555 -8.40 -9.38 56.36
N SER A 556 -9.55 -9.37 57.01
CA SER A 556 -9.81 -8.58 58.22
C SER A 556 -9.38 -9.39 59.45
N VAL A 557 -8.48 -8.83 60.26
CA VAL A 557 -8.23 -9.30 61.63
C VAL A 557 -8.21 -8.08 62.53
N ASN A 558 -9.29 -7.90 63.28
CA ASN A 558 -9.39 -7.00 64.42
C ASN A 558 -8.97 -7.75 65.69
N SER A 559 -8.12 -7.15 66.52
CA SER A 559 -8.48 -6.62 67.85
C SER A 559 -7.26 -6.46 68.78
N SER A 560 -7.20 -5.27 69.39
CA SER A 560 -6.39 -4.76 70.53
C SER A 560 -6.43 -5.68 71.78
N PRO A 561 -5.70 -5.47 72.92
CA PRO A 561 -5.14 -4.18 73.41
C PRO A 561 -3.86 -4.19 74.30
N SER A 562 -3.46 -2.97 74.67
CA SER A 562 -2.93 -2.55 76.00
C SER A 562 -1.42 -2.36 76.23
N ILE A 563 -1.09 -1.15 76.73
CA ILE A 563 -0.14 -0.79 77.79
C ILE A 563 1.35 -1.16 77.61
N ARG A 564 2.24 -0.16 77.41
CA ARG A 564 3.22 0.31 78.42
C ARG A 564 4.16 1.44 77.95
N ARG A 565 4.42 2.34 78.89
CA ARG A 565 5.46 3.38 78.97
C ARG A 565 6.88 2.91 78.59
N ARG A 566 7.66 3.80 77.95
CA ARG A 566 9.01 4.34 78.36
C ARG A 566 9.67 4.98 77.11
N SER A 567 9.96 6.27 77.12
CA SER A 567 11.16 6.93 77.68
C SER A 567 12.41 6.86 76.78
N ARG A 568 12.86 8.06 76.38
CA ARG A 568 14.24 8.54 76.19
C ARG A 568 15.09 8.05 75.01
N GLY A 569 15.79 9.04 74.44
CA GLY A 569 17.06 8.90 73.71
C GLY A 569 16.93 9.48 72.29
N SER A 570 17.12 10.78 72.03
CA SER A 570 18.37 11.56 72.01
C SER A 570 19.33 11.18 70.87
N VAL A 571 19.87 12.24 70.23
CA VAL A 571 21.22 12.36 69.62
C VAL A 571 21.30 12.29 68.07
N MET A 572 21.57 13.49 67.51
CA MET A 572 22.59 13.86 66.50
C MET A 572 22.53 13.22 65.11
N SER A 573 23.09 13.78 64.04
CA SER A 573 23.72 15.05 63.67
C SER A 573 24.24 14.82 62.24
N ASN A 574 24.68 15.90 61.59
CA ASN A 574 25.46 15.99 60.34
C ASN A 574 24.60 15.92 59.07
N ARG A 575 24.43 16.97 58.26
CA ARG A 575 25.29 18.08 57.79
C ARG A 575 26.37 17.64 56.78
N SER A 576 26.37 18.39 55.67
CA SER A 576 27.34 18.52 54.56
C SER A 576 27.44 17.32 53.60
N VAL A 577 27.38 17.49 52.27
CA VAL A 577 27.79 18.60 51.39
C VAL A 577 26.70 18.91 50.36
#